data_AF-A0A4R8W7P4-F1
#
_entry.id   AF-A0A4R8W7P4-F1
#
_cell.length_a   1.000
_cell.length_b   1.000
_cell.length_c   1.000
_cell.angle_alpha   90.00
_cell.angle_beta   90.00
_cell.angle_gamma   90.00
#
_symmetry.space_group_name_H-M   'P 1'
#
loop_
_entity.id
_entity.type
_entity.pdbx_description
1 polymer ?
#
loop_
_entity_poly.entity_id
_entity_poly.type
_entity_poly.pdbx_seq_one_letter_code
_entity_poly.pdbx_strand_id
1 'polypeptide(L)'
;MSVGVLALQGDFREHAALLRGLGAEVELVRRPEELDRISGLVIPGGESSVMDKLARAFGLAEPLRAGIQAGLPVFGTCAGLIMLADTVLDAIRGQESLGGLDIAVRRNAFGSQTASFETDLDVPVLGADPVHAVFIRAPVVETVGPRARALAGLADGRCVAVEQGNLLGTSFHPEITGEHRFHQYFLGTVARVGFRG
;
A
#
# COMPACT_ATOMS: atom_id res chain seq x y z
N MET A 1 -15.45 11.76 -4.59
CA MET A 1 -14.34 11.03 -5.27
C MET A 1 -14.36 9.64 -4.71
N SER A 2 -14.53 8.65 -5.58
CA SER A 2 -14.66 7.26 -5.18
C SER A 2 -13.28 6.61 -5.05
N VAL A 3 -12.99 6.03 -3.88
CA VAL A 3 -11.77 5.30 -3.58
C VAL A 3 -12.14 3.91 -3.12
N GLY A 4 -11.55 2.90 -3.75
CA GLY A 4 -11.67 1.52 -3.33
C GLY A 4 -10.75 1.21 -2.15
N VAL A 5 -11.18 0.31 -1.28
CA VAL A 5 -10.29 -0.41 -0.36
C VAL A 5 -10.45 -1.89 -0.63
N LEU A 6 -9.35 -2.58 -0.96
CA LEU A 6 -9.37 -4.02 -1.19
C LEU A 6 -9.77 -4.74 0.10
N ALA A 7 -10.94 -5.39 0.09
CA ALA A 7 -11.59 -5.91 1.28
C ALA A 7 -11.66 -7.45 1.29
N LEU A 8 -10.56 -8.08 0.87
CA LEU A 8 -10.40 -9.55 0.85
C LEU A 8 -9.96 -10.09 2.21
N GLN A 9 -8.99 -9.42 2.83
CA GLN A 9 -8.44 -9.69 4.15
C GLN A 9 -7.69 -8.42 4.59
N GLY A 10 -7.51 -8.22 5.90
CA GLY A 10 -6.71 -7.11 6.42
C GLY A 10 -7.48 -6.05 7.19
N ASP A 11 -6.80 -4.97 7.52
CA ASP A 11 -7.27 -3.76 8.22
C ASP A 11 -8.00 -2.78 7.26
N PHE A 12 -8.81 -3.33 6.34
CA PHE A 12 -9.55 -2.52 5.37
C PHE A 12 -10.60 -1.59 6.02
N ARG A 13 -11.05 -1.89 7.25
CA ARG A 13 -12.08 -1.09 7.95
C ARG A 13 -11.48 0.22 8.46
N GLU A 14 -10.27 0.15 8.98
CA GLU A 14 -9.48 1.27 9.49
C GLU A 14 -9.17 2.23 8.35
N HIS A 15 -8.67 1.71 7.22
CA HIS A 15 -8.49 2.49 5.99
C HIS A 15 -9.78 3.14 5.51
N ALA A 16 -10.89 2.39 5.46
CA ALA A 16 -12.17 2.91 5.00
C ALA A 16 -12.72 4.00 5.92
N ALA A 17 -12.56 3.87 7.24
CA ALA A 17 -12.98 4.87 8.21
C ALA A 17 -12.17 6.17 8.05
N LEU A 18 -10.85 6.06 7.93
CA LEU A 18 -9.95 7.20 7.76
C LEU A 18 -10.25 7.95 6.45
N LEU A 19 -10.36 7.24 5.32
CA LEU A 19 -10.70 7.83 4.02
C LEU A 19 -12.06 8.56 4.05
N ARG A 20 -13.08 7.98 4.70
CA ARG A 20 -14.37 8.66 4.88
C ARG A 20 -14.25 9.91 5.76
N GLY A 21 -13.43 9.86 6.81
CA GLY A 21 -13.11 11.02 7.65
C GLY A 21 -12.43 12.15 6.87
N LEU A 22 -11.70 11.83 5.82
CA LEU A 22 -11.11 12.78 4.87
C LEU A 22 -12.06 13.23 3.75
N GLY A 23 -13.32 12.77 3.75
CA GLY A 23 -14.34 13.16 2.77
C GLY A 23 -14.36 12.34 1.48
N ALA A 24 -13.64 11.23 1.40
CA ALA A 24 -13.72 10.32 0.26
C ALA A 24 -14.99 9.44 0.32
N GLU A 25 -15.54 9.13 -0.85
CA GLU A 25 -16.56 8.08 -0.98
C GLU A 25 -15.82 6.74 -1.07
N VAL A 26 -16.14 5.78 -0.22
CA VAL A 26 -15.36 4.54 -0.10
C VAL A 26 -16.17 3.32 -0.52
N GLU A 27 -15.66 2.61 -1.53
CA GLU A 27 -16.15 1.31 -1.98
C GLU A 27 -15.25 0.20 -1.40
N LEU A 28 -15.86 -0.86 -0.86
CA LEU A 28 -15.11 -2.03 -0.41
C LEU A 28 -15.02 -3.05 -1.55
N VAL A 29 -13.83 -3.17 -2.15
CA VAL A 29 -13.61 -3.99 -3.34
C VAL A 29 -13.36 -5.44 -2.96
N ARG A 30 -14.24 -6.32 -3.41
CA ARG A 30 -14.23 -7.78 -3.25
C ARG A 30 -14.43 -8.51 -4.57
N ARG A 31 -14.94 -7.82 -5.60
CA ARG A 31 -15.24 -8.38 -6.92
C ARG A 31 -14.74 -7.47 -8.05
N PRO A 32 -14.44 -8.01 -9.24
CA PRO A 32 -13.90 -7.23 -10.36
C PRO A 32 -14.75 -6.02 -10.75
N GLU A 33 -16.08 -6.16 -10.82
CA GLU A 33 -17.01 -5.11 -11.25
C GLU A 33 -17.07 -3.88 -10.31
N GLU A 34 -16.47 -3.99 -9.12
CA GLU A 34 -16.36 -2.88 -8.17
C GLU A 34 -15.15 -1.98 -8.49
N LEU A 35 -14.20 -2.45 -9.30
CA LEU A 35 -13.06 -1.65 -9.77
C LEU A 35 -13.49 -0.56 -10.77
N ASP A 36 -14.56 -0.78 -11.52
CA ASP A 36 -15.09 0.19 -12.49
C ASP A 36 -15.68 1.43 -11.80
N ARG A 37 -15.87 1.38 -10.48
CA ARG A 37 -16.54 2.42 -9.68
C ARG A 37 -15.57 3.31 -8.92
N ILE A 38 -14.27 3.06 -9.03
CA ILE A 38 -13.25 3.73 -8.21
C ILE A 38 -12.26 4.50 -9.08
N SER A 39 -11.74 5.59 -8.52
CA SER A 39 -10.68 6.41 -9.13
C SER A 39 -9.31 6.17 -8.50
N GLY A 40 -9.25 5.40 -7.42
CA GLY A 40 -8.02 5.00 -6.75
C GLY A 40 -8.29 3.83 -5.82
N LEU A 41 -7.27 3.07 -5.47
CA LEU A 41 -7.38 1.87 -4.64
C LEU A 41 -6.39 1.93 -3.47
N VAL A 42 -6.85 1.57 -2.28
CA VAL A 42 -5.97 1.21 -1.16
C VAL A 42 -5.91 -0.32 -1.04
N ILE A 43 -4.70 -0.86 -0.95
CA ILE A 43 -4.45 -2.25 -0.61
C ILE A 43 -3.94 -2.28 0.84
N PRO A 44 -4.75 -2.80 1.78
CA PRO A 44 -4.48 -2.70 3.21
C PRO A 44 -3.32 -3.60 3.66
N GLY A 45 -2.97 -3.48 4.94
CA GLY A 45 -2.14 -4.45 5.64
C GLY A 45 -2.87 -5.79 5.84
N GLY A 46 -2.15 -6.80 6.35
CA GLY A 46 -2.72 -8.14 6.52
C GLY A 46 -1.71 -9.25 6.22
N GLU A 47 -2.19 -10.34 5.62
CA GLU A 47 -1.36 -11.47 5.19
C GLU A 47 -1.32 -11.52 3.66
N SER A 48 -0.26 -10.97 3.08
CA SER A 48 -0.11 -10.81 1.61
C SER A 48 -0.29 -12.12 0.84
N SER A 49 0.12 -13.25 1.42
CA SER A 49 -0.03 -14.57 0.77
C SER A 49 -1.48 -15.06 0.74
N VAL A 50 -2.30 -14.66 1.71
CA VAL A 50 -3.76 -14.94 1.73
C VAL A 50 -4.47 -13.98 0.79
N MET A 51 -4.09 -12.70 0.80
CA MET A 51 -4.66 -11.69 -0.10
C MET A 51 -4.43 -12.05 -1.57
N ASP A 52 -3.21 -12.47 -1.95
CA ASP A 52 -2.91 -13.00 -3.29
C ASP A 52 -3.82 -14.19 -3.65
N LYS A 53 -3.88 -15.21 -2.80
CA LYS A 53 -4.73 -16.39 -3.04
C LYS A 53 -6.19 -16.03 -3.23
N LEU A 54 -6.73 -15.12 -2.41
CA LEU A 54 -8.11 -14.65 -2.52
C LEU A 54 -8.31 -13.82 -3.79
N ALA A 55 -7.37 -12.95 -4.14
CA ALA A 55 -7.44 -12.14 -5.36
C ALA A 55 -7.48 -13.02 -6.61
N ARG A 56 -6.68 -14.10 -6.65
CA ARG A 56 -6.74 -15.08 -7.75
C ARG A 56 -8.01 -15.91 -7.72
N ALA A 57 -8.43 -16.40 -6.54
CA ALA A 57 -9.63 -17.22 -6.39
C ALA A 57 -10.92 -16.48 -6.79
N PHE A 58 -10.99 -15.17 -6.58
CA PHE A 58 -12.13 -14.34 -6.96
C PHE A 58 -11.98 -13.63 -8.30
N GLY A 59 -10.96 -13.98 -9.09
CA GLY A 59 -10.75 -13.38 -10.42
C GLY A 59 -10.38 -11.89 -10.40
N LEU A 60 -9.90 -11.38 -9.27
CA LEU A 60 -9.51 -9.99 -9.07
C LEU A 60 -8.06 -9.69 -9.47
N ALA A 61 -7.17 -10.69 -9.43
CA ALA A 61 -5.74 -10.45 -9.65
C ALA A 61 -5.43 -9.81 -11.02
N GLU A 62 -6.00 -10.35 -12.11
CA GLU A 62 -5.78 -9.80 -13.46
C GLU A 62 -6.42 -8.40 -13.64
N PRO A 63 -7.68 -8.15 -13.24
CA PRO A 63 -8.24 -6.79 -13.24
C PRO A 63 -7.42 -5.78 -12.44
N LEU A 64 -6.89 -6.17 -11.27
CA LEU A 64 -6.03 -5.30 -10.46
C LEU A 64 -4.71 -4.98 -11.18
N ARG A 65 -4.05 -5.99 -11.77
CA ARG A 65 -2.83 -5.81 -12.58
C ARG A 65 -3.09 -4.87 -13.77
N ALA A 66 -4.19 -5.08 -14.48
CA ALA A 66 -4.59 -4.26 -15.62
C ALA A 66 -4.87 -2.80 -15.20
N GLY A 67 -5.57 -2.59 -14.09
CA GLY A 67 -5.83 -1.25 -13.55
C GLY A 67 -4.54 -0.53 -13.17
N ILE A 68 -3.62 -1.21 -12.47
CA ILE A 68 -2.30 -0.66 -12.12
C ILE A 68 -1.53 -0.27 -13.39
N GLN A 69 -1.49 -1.14 -14.39
CA GLN A 69 -0.81 -0.86 -15.67
C GLN A 69 -1.45 0.29 -16.46
N ALA A 70 -2.77 0.45 -16.36
CA ALA A 70 -3.52 1.56 -16.97
C ALA A 70 -3.36 2.89 -16.21
N GLY A 71 -2.68 2.89 -15.05
CA GLY A 71 -2.40 4.10 -14.28
C GLY A 71 -3.36 4.37 -13.13
N LEU A 72 -4.16 3.38 -12.69
CA LEU A 72 -4.95 3.47 -11.46
C LEU A 72 -4.03 3.87 -10.30
N PRO A 73 -4.33 4.95 -9.56
CA PRO A 73 -3.62 5.27 -8.33
C PRO A 73 -3.82 4.19 -7.28
N VAL A 74 -2.72 3.65 -6.76
CA VAL A 74 -2.78 2.60 -5.72
C VAL A 74 -1.88 2.94 -4.54
N PHE A 75 -2.42 2.83 -3.33
CA PHE A 75 -1.66 2.94 -2.08
C PHE A 75 -1.65 1.60 -1.35
N GLY A 76 -0.47 0.98 -1.24
CA GLY A 76 -0.27 -0.27 -0.51
C GLY A 76 0.38 -0.07 0.86
N THR A 77 -0.27 -0.51 1.93
CA THR A 77 0.30 -0.49 3.29
C THR A 77 0.71 -1.89 3.72
N CYS A 78 1.90 -2.06 4.31
CA CYS A 78 2.42 -3.33 4.83
C CYS A 78 2.27 -4.50 3.83
N ALA A 79 1.23 -5.34 3.96
CA ALA A 79 0.92 -6.41 3.01
C ALA A 79 0.64 -5.89 1.60
N GLY A 80 -0.02 -4.73 1.47
CA GLY A 80 -0.24 -4.06 0.20
C GLY A 80 1.05 -3.59 -0.48
N LEU A 81 2.05 -3.15 0.29
CA LEU A 81 3.39 -2.85 -0.26
C LEU A 81 4.02 -4.12 -0.88
N ILE A 82 3.91 -5.27 -0.18
CA ILE A 82 4.39 -6.56 -0.72
C ILE A 82 3.64 -6.93 -2.01
N MET A 83 2.32 -6.69 -2.07
CA MET A 83 1.50 -6.98 -3.26
C MET A 83 1.79 -6.07 -4.45
N LEU A 84 2.35 -4.88 -4.25
CA LEU A 84 2.70 -3.96 -5.34
C LEU A 84 4.14 -4.14 -5.86
N ALA A 85 5.01 -4.80 -5.09
CA ALA A 85 6.42 -4.96 -5.45
C ALA A 85 6.61 -5.83 -6.70
N ASP A 86 7.45 -5.39 -7.63
CA ASP A 86 7.87 -6.19 -8.78
C ASP A 86 8.71 -7.41 -8.36
N THR A 87 9.39 -7.35 -7.21
CA THR A 87 10.15 -8.47 -6.63
C THR A 87 9.82 -8.66 -5.16
N VAL A 88 9.45 -9.88 -4.76
CA VAL A 88 9.22 -10.25 -3.35
C VAL A 88 10.28 -11.25 -2.90
N LEU A 89 11.14 -10.82 -1.98
CA LEU A 89 12.15 -11.66 -1.34
C LEU A 89 11.54 -12.42 -0.16
N ASP A 90 11.98 -13.66 0.04
CA ASP A 90 11.43 -14.59 1.04
C ASP A 90 9.91 -14.81 0.89
N ALA A 91 9.43 -14.80 -0.36
CA ALA A 91 8.04 -15.10 -0.69
C ALA A 91 7.66 -16.52 -0.24
N ILE A 92 6.40 -16.68 0.17
CA ILE A 92 5.85 -18.04 0.37
C ILE A 92 5.75 -18.72 -1.00
N ARG A 93 6.04 -20.01 -1.07
CA ARG A 93 5.96 -20.78 -2.33
C ARG A 93 4.58 -20.61 -2.99
N GLY A 94 4.58 -20.13 -4.23
CA GLY A 94 3.37 -19.89 -5.01
C GLY A 94 2.61 -18.61 -4.67
N GLN A 95 3.17 -17.73 -3.84
CA GLN A 95 2.71 -16.36 -3.67
C GLN A 95 3.08 -15.56 -4.92
N GLU A 96 2.10 -14.88 -5.49
CA GLU A 96 2.31 -13.90 -6.56
C GLU A 96 2.21 -12.46 -6.01
N SER A 97 2.66 -11.51 -6.82
CA SER A 97 2.49 -10.08 -6.62
C SER A 97 1.59 -9.52 -7.73
N LEU A 98 0.91 -8.40 -7.46
CA LEU A 98 0.27 -7.61 -8.51
C LEU A 98 1.33 -6.84 -9.32
N GLY A 99 2.43 -6.45 -8.66
CA GLY A 99 3.49 -5.66 -9.28
C GLY A 99 3.07 -4.24 -9.62
N GLY A 100 3.95 -3.55 -10.36
CA GLY A 100 3.79 -2.17 -10.79
C GLY A 100 4.74 -1.22 -10.08
N LEU A 101 5.23 -1.56 -8.89
CA LEU A 101 6.18 -0.77 -8.12
C LEU A 101 7.59 -1.37 -8.26
N ASP A 102 8.52 -0.59 -8.82
CA ASP A 102 9.88 -1.01 -9.19
C ASP A 102 10.77 -1.15 -7.96
N ILE A 103 10.48 -2.14 -7.12
CA ILE A 103 11.15 -2.37 -5.85
C ILE A 103 11.33 -3.87 -5.59
N ALA A 104 12.35 -4.21 -4.81
CA ALA A 104 12.41 -5.52 -4.14
C ALA A 104 12.01 -5.36 -2.67
N VAL A 105 11.03 -6.13 -2.23
CA VAL A 105 10.52 -6.10 -0.86
C VAL A 105 10.78 -7.43 -0.18
N ARG A 106 11.42 -7.38 1.00
CA ARG A 106 11.60 -8.56 1.85
C ARG A 106 10.50 -8.64 2.89
N ARG A 107 9.87 -9.81 3.00
CA ARG A 107 8.83 -10.07 4.01
C ARG A 107 9.44 -10.22 5.41
N ASN A 108 8.74 -9.72 6.43
CA ASN A 108 9.08 -9.93 7.85
C ASN A 108 10.56 -9.63 8.20
N ALA A 109 11.15 -8.61 7.59
CA ALA A 109 12.59 -8.35 7.66
C ALA A 109 13.09 -7.87 9.04
N PHE A 110 12.19 -7.64 10.01
CA PHE A 110 12.52 -7.15 11.36
C PHE A 110 12.63 -8.26 12.44
N GLY A 111 12.53 -9.55 12.08
CA GLY A 111 12.87 -10.67 12.99
C GLY A 111 11.74 -11.20 13.89
N SER A 112 12.08 -12.17 14.76
CA SER A 112 11.15 -13.08 15.48
C SER A 112 10.96 -12.81 16.99
N GLN A 113 11.49 -11.72 17.53
CA GLN A 113 11.26 -11.33 18.92
C GLN A 113 10.71 -9.89 18.93
N THR A 114 9.53 -9.68 19.54
CA THR A 114 8.88 -8.36 19.70
C THR A 114 8.64 -7.59 18.39
N ALA A 115 8.02 -8.23 17.40
CA ALA A 115 7.97 -7.82 15.99
C ALA A 115 7.16 -6.54 15.64
N SER A 116 6.82 -5.72 16.62
CA SER A 116 6.20 -4.41 16.42
C SER A 116 6.99 -3.33 17.13
N PHE A 117 7.27 -2.24 16.42
CA PHE A 117 7.92 -1.06 16.97
C PHE A 117 7.33 0.20 16.33
N GLU A 118 7.57 1.33 16.98
CA GLU A 118 7.08 2.63 16.56
C GLU A 118 8.25 3.59 16.49
N THR A 119 8.24 4.49 15.50
CA THR A 119 9.26 5.52 15.38
C THR A 119 8.73 6.68 14.55
N ASP A 120 9.36 7.83 14.69
CA ASP A 120 9.03 9.01 13.92
C ASP A 120 9.89 9.07 12.66
N LEU A 121 9.25 9.30 11.52
CA LEU A 121 9.88 9.37 10.20
C LEU A 121 9.88 10.80 9.69
N ASP A 122 11.03 11.24 9.17
CA ASP A 122 11.07 12.44 8.33
C ASP A 122 10.51 12.10 6.94
N VAL A 123 9.45 12.81 6.54
CA VAL A 123 8.76 12.62 5.26
C VAL A 123 8.49 14.00 4.64
N PRO A 124 9.49 14.64 3.99
CA PRO A 124 9.40 16.04 3.58
C PRO A 124 8.22 16.36 2.65
N VAL A 125 7.75 15.38 1.85
CA VAL A 125 6.59 15.54 0.97
C VAL A 125 5.27 15.69 1.74
N LEU A 126 5.24 15.35 3.02
CA LEU A 126 4.08 15.45 3.92
C LEU A 126 4.18 16.63 4.91
N GLY A 127 5.21 17.46 4.79
CA GLY A 127 5.45 18.62 5.65
C GLY A 127 6.69 18.48 6.53
N ALA A 128 6.85 19.44 7.45
CA ALA A 128 8.04 19.52 8.32
C ALA A 128 7.92 18.66 9.60
N ASP A 129 6.70 18.37 10.05
CA ASP A 129 6.48 17.58 11.26
C ASP A 129 6.70 16.09 10.99
N PRO A 130 7.40 15.35 11.87
CA PRO A 130 7.61 13.92 11.69
C PRO A 130 6.31 13.12 11.60
N VAL A 131 6.34 12.01 10.87
CA VAL A 131 5.25 11.03 10.76
C VAL A 131 5.47 9.93 11.78
N HIS A 132 4.53 9.78 12.70
CA HIS A 132 4.56 8.68 13.67
C HIS A 132 4.14 7.36 13.00
N ALA A 133 5.09 6.44 12.84
CA ALA A 133 4.94 5.21 12.07
C ALA A 133 4.97 3.96 12.95
N VAL A 134 3.98 3.09 12.77
CA VAL A 134 3.85 1.81 13.48
C VAL A 134 4.12 0.64 12.55
N PHE A 135 5.14 -0.13 12.89
CA PHE A 135 5.58 -1.29 12.14
C PHE A 135 5.09 -2.54 12.86
N ILE A 136 4.37 -3.43 12.17
CA ILE A 136 3.88 -4.69 12.74
C ILE A 136 4.25 -5.81 11.77
N ARG A 137 5.26 -6.61 12.12
CA ARG A 137 5.85 -7.63 11.23
C ARG A 137 6.15 -7.08 9.83
N ALA A 138 6.63 -5.84 9.81
CA ALA A 138 6.69 -5.04 8.60
C ALA A 138 7.64 -5.66 7.54
N PRO A 139 7.33 -5.48 6.25
CA PRO A 139 8.31 -5.67 5.20
C PRO A 139 9.35 -4.54 5.18
N VAL A 140 10.47 -4.76 4.50
CA VAL A 140 11.45 -3.71 4.16
C VAL A 140 11.61 -3.64 2.65
N VAL A 141 11.75 -2.42 2.13
CA VAL A 141 12.15 -2.19 0.74
C VAL A 141 13.68 -2.32 0.66
N GLU A 142 14.15 -3.44 0.12
CA GLU A 142 15.58 -3.75 0.02
C GLU A 142 16.25 -3.05 -1.15
N THR A 143 15.51 -2.89 -2.25
CA THR A 143 16.00 -2.12 -3.40
C THR A 143 14.89 -1.22 -3.94
N VAL A 144 15.29 -0.01 -4.31
CA VAL A 144 14.46 0.94 -5.05
C VAL A 144 15.03 1.04 -6.46
N GLY A 145 14.24 0.62 -7.45
CA GLY A 145 14.60 0.67 -8.86
C GLY A 145 14.51 2.09 -9.43
N PRO A 146 15.00 2.31 -10.67
CA PRO A 146 15.12 3.64 -11.26
C PRO A 146 13.78 4.34 -11.53
N ARG A 147 12.65 3.60 -11.55
CA ARG A 147 11.31 4.20 -11.70
C ARG A 147 10.70 4.66 -10.37
N ALA A 148 11.21 4.14 -9.26
CA ALA A 148 10.70 4.43 -7.93
C ALA A 148 11.58 5.45 -7.19
N ARG A 149 11.00 6.11 -6.20
CA ARG A 149 11.68 7.06 -5.32
C ARG A 149 11.37 6.74 -3.86
N ALA A 150 12.40 6.73 -3.02
CA ALA A 150 12.24 6.64 -1.58
C ALA A 150 11.64 7.94 -1.03
N LEU A 151 10.61 7.81 -0.19
CA LEU A 151 9.96 8.92 0.51
C LEU A 151 10.40 9.01 1.97
N ALA A 152 10.71 7.87 2.60
CA ALA A 152 11.15 7.81 3.99
C ALA A 152 12.06 6.61 4.22
N GLY A 153 12.98 6.77 5.16
CA GLY A 153 13.89 5.72 5.64
C GLY A 153 14.04 5.76 7.16
N LEU A 154 14.40 4.61 7.73
CA LEU A 154 14.81 4.51 9.13
C LEU A 154 16.20 5.10 9.33
N ALA A 155 16.56 5.40 10.58
CA ALA A 155 17.89 5.92 10.94
C ALA A 155 19.05 5.00 10.52
N ASP A 156 18.79 3.70 10.36
CA ASP A 156 19.77 2.71 9.88
C ASP A 156 19.80 2.56 8.35
N GLY A 157 19.09 3.42 7.62
CA GLY A 157 19.11 3.48 6.16
C GLY A 157 18.09 2.60 5.45
N ARG A 158 17.31 1.78 6.18
CA ARG A 158 16.27 0.95 5.56
C ARG A 158 15.12 1.79 5.01
N CYS A 159 14.73 1.56 3.76
CA CYS A 159 13.64 2.26 3.12
C CYS A 159 12.27 1.68 3.56
N VAL A 160 11.35 2.57 3.94
CA VAL A 160 10.05 2.19 4.53
C VAL A 160 8.85 2.93 3.94
N ALA A 161 9.08 3.91 3.07
CA ALA A 161 8.04 4.50 2.22
C ALA A 161 8.62 4.82 0.84
N VAL A 162 7.84 4.55 -0.20
CA VAL A 162 8.24 4.71 -1.60
C VAL A 162 7.07 5.20 -2.45
N GLU A 163 7.39 5.83 -3.56
CA GLU A 163 6.41 6.17 -4.60
C GLU A 163 6.96 5.91 -6.01
N GLN A 164 6.04 5.70 -6.95
CA GLN A 164 6.32 5.61 -8.38
C GLN A 164 5.10 6.03 -9.18
N GLY A 165 5.17 7.20 -9.82
CA GLY A 165 4.05 7.73 -10.61
C GLY A 165 2.79 7.90 -9.77
N ASN A 166 1.83 6.98 -9.91
CA ASN A 166 0.56 6.98 -9.19
C ASN A 166 0.51 5.92 -8.07
N LEU A 167 1.62 5.21 -7.84
CA LEU A 167 1.73 4.17 -6.83
C LEU A 167 2.44 4.73 -5.59
N LEU A 168 1.91 4.38 -4.42
CA LEU A 168 2.44 4.73 -3.11
C LEU A 168 2.54 3.45 -2.28
N GLY A 169 3.60 3.32 -1.50
CA GLY A 169 3.82 2.14 -0.66
C GLY A 169 4.45 2.50 0.67
N THR A 170 3.95 1.93 1.77
CA THR A 170 4.54 2.06 3.11
C THR A 170 4.71 0.69 3.77
N SER A 171 5.80 0.51 4.52
CA SER A 171 6.06 -0.68 5.34
C SER A 171 5.28 -0.69 6.66
N PHE A 172 4.72 0.46 7.04
CA PHE A 172 4.02 0.70 8.31
C PHE A 172 2.53 0.98 8.08
N HIS A 173 1.81 1.09 9.18
CA HIS A 173 0.35 1.19 9.28
C HIS A 173 -0.12 2.59 9.72
N PRO A 174 -0.15 3.60 8.82
CA PRO A 174 -0.62 4.95 9.16
C PRO A 174 -2.08 4.97 9.65
N GLU A 175 -2.91 4.03 9.20
CA GLU A 175 -4.31 3.87 9.59
C GLU A 175 -4.52 3.48 11.06
N ILE A 176 -3.53 2.82 11.69
CA ILE A 176 -3.63 2.36 13.09
C ILE A 176 -3.40 3.52 14.07
N THR A 177 -2.56 4.49 13.73
CA THR A 177 -2.24 5.64 14.59
C THR A 177 -3.08 6.88 14.30
N GLY A 178 -3.95 6.82 13.29
CA GLY A 178 -4.69 7.99 12.81
C GLY A 178 -3.81 8.98 12.04
N GLU A 179 -2.61 8.57 11.63
CA GLU A 179 -1.75 9.36 10.76
C GLU A 179 -2.37 9.45 9.36
N HIS A 180 -3.04 10.57 9.07
CA HIS A 180 -3.84 10.72 7.87
C HIS A 180 -3.08 11.33 6.69
N ARG A 181 -1.86 11.84 6.87
CA ARG A 181 -1.15 12.61 5.83
C ARG A 181 -0.81 11.76 4.61
N PHE A 182 -0.48 10.48 4.78
CA PHE A 182 -0.31 9.55 3.67
C PHE A 182 -1.60 9.35 2.87
N HIS A 183 -2.75 9.19 3.53
CA HIS A 183 -4.04 9.09 2.84
C HIS A 183 -4.43 10.39 2.15
N GLN A 184 -4.16 11.56 2.76
CA GLN A 184 -4.38 12.86 2.11
C GLN A 184 -3.49 13.03 0.87
N TYR A 185 -2.22 12.67 0.96
CA TYR A 185 -1.28 12.68 -0.16
C TYR A 185 -1.74 11.76 -1.29
N PHE A 186 -2.22 10.57 -0.94
CA PHE A 186 -2.83 9.63 -1.88
C PHE A 186 -4.10 10.21 -2.53
N LEU A 187 -5.03 10.79 -1.77
CA LEU A 187 -6.23 11.44 -2.31
C LEU A 187 -5.89 12.60 -3.25
N GLY A 188 -4.85 13.37 -2.95
CA GLY A 188 -4.32 14.39 -3.85
C GLY A 188 -3.81 13.80 -5.17
N THR A 189 -3.15 12.64 -5.11
CA THR A 189 -2.75 11.88 -6.31
C THR A 189 -3.96 11.40 -7.10
N VAL A 190 -5.00 10.86 -6.44
CA VAL A 190 -6.24 10.46 -7.10
C VAL A 190 -6.91 11.66 -7.80
N ALA A 191 -6.95 12.82 -7.14
CA ALA A 191 -7.52 14.05 -7.71
C ALA A 191 -6.78 14.49 -8.98
N ARG A 192 -5.44 14.47 -8.91
CA ARG A 192 -4.55 14.90 -10.00
C ARG A 192 -4.60 13.97 -11.21
N VAL A 193 -4.66 12.67 -10.98
CA VAL A 193 -4.68 11.65 -12.05
C VAL A 193 -6.04 11.64 -12.74
N GLY A 194 -7.13 11.80 -12.00
CA GLY A 194 -8.49 11.81 -12.58
C GLY A 194 -8.88 10.49 -13.24
N PHE A 195 -8.33 9.37 -12.74
CA PHE A 195 -8.59 8.04 -13.28
C PHE A 195 -10.09 7.71 -13.24
N ARG A 196 -10.58 7.11 -14.33
CA ARG A 196 -11.94 6.58 -14.44
C ARG A 196 -11.81 5.14 -14.90
N GLY A 197 -12.37 4.22 -14.12
CA GLY A 197 -12.50 2.81 -14.49
C GLY A 197 -13.31 2.62 -15.76
#